data_AF-A0A9E5HW20-F1
#
_entry.id   AF-A0A9E5HW20-F1
#
_cell.length_a   1.000
_cell.length_b   1.000
_cell.length_c   1.000
_cell.angle_alpha   90.00
_cell.angle_beta   90.00
_cell.angle_gamma   90.00
#
_symmetry.space_group_name_H-M   'P 1'
#
loop_
_entity.id
_entity.type
_entity.pdbx_description
1 polymer ?
#
loop_
_entity_poly.entity_id
_entity_poly.type
_entity_poly.pdbx_seq_one_letter_code
_entity_poly.pdbx_strand_id
1 'polypeptide(L)'
;PNTLTSDKNYQYVVRTNPTNKAQTDVLGIVGERYVPVQNEELFAFGDNILDGGGRWETAGSIRGGRVVFGSLALERETVLDPSGVADKVKTYLLINTSHDGSIAIQASITPVRVVCANTLNLALGAKRGKNAIKQSFKIRHTQTAEGKIAVARETLGLANKYMDAFDAMAHAMIQKEITATQFNDIILAAYPKPEKDSKGALKKWENKIDLINDIYTGEFNGMIAGNAWGAFNALTERLDWYRSSRGGNNESILAAASGFDPAINAEKNRLLNVVRNTLELV
;
A
#
# COMPACT_ATOMS: atom_id res chain seq x y z
N PRO A 1 -34.35 12.77 -17.74
CA PRO A 1 -34.90 13.86 -18.56
C PRO A 1 -34.34 13.78 -19.99
N ASN A 2 -35.20 13.64 -21.00
CA ASN A 2 -34.80 13.50 -22.41
C ASN A 2 -34.27 14.82 -23.03
N THR A 3 -34.07 15.84 -22.19
CA THR A 3 -33.65 17.20 -22.56
C THR A 3 -32.17 17.47 -22.33
N LEU A 4 -31.42 16.49 -21.82
CA LEU A 4 -29.98 16.61 -21.57
C LEU A 4 -29.21 15.82 -22.61
N THR A 5 -28.54 16.52 -23.53
CA THR A 5 -27.57 15.95 -24.48
C THR A 5 -26.17 16.16 -23.91
N SER A 6 -25.34 15.12 -23.87
CA SER A 6 -23.95 15.30 -23.43
C SER A 6 -23.16 16.05 -24.49
N ASP A 7 -22.31 16.97 -24.04
CA ASP A 7 -21.30 17.67 -24.83
C ASP A 7 -20.11 16.78 -25.22
N LYS A 8 -20.07 15.52 -24.76
CA LYS A 8 -18.93 14.61 -24.91
C LYS A 8 -19.36 13.24 -25.38
N ASN A 9 -18.51 12.62 -26.19
CA ASN A 9 -18.66 11.22 -26.56
C ASN A 9 -18.08 10.31 -25.47
N TYR A 10 -18.77 9.19 -25.24
CA TYR A 10 -18.35 8.14 -24.33
C TYR A 10 -18.26 6.81 -25.07
N GLN A 11 -17.43 5.92 -24.56
CA GLN A 11 -17.21 4.58 -25.08
C GLN A 11 -17.38 3.57 -23.96
N TYR A 12 -17.84 2.37 -24.31
CA TYR A 12 -17.80 1.23 -23.40
C TYR A 12 -16.44 0.54 -23.50
N VAL A 13 -15.82 0.26 -22.35
CA VAL A 13 -14.72 -0.70 -22.29
C VAL A 13 -15.31 -2.06 -21.97
N VAL A 14 -15.06 -3.02 -22.84
CA VAL A 14 -15.62 -4.37 -22.76
C VAL A 14 -14.51 -5.40 -22.75
N ARG A 15 -14.77 -6.57 -22.16
CA ARG A 15 -13.94 -7.77 -22.35
C ARG A 15 -14.79 -8.97 -22.72
N THR A 16 -14.17 -9.94 -23.38
CA THR A 16 -14.70 -11.31 -23.41
C THR A 16 -14.63 -11.89 -22.00
N ASN A 17 -15.74 -12.44 -21.50
CA ASN A 17 -15.78 -12.99 -20.16
C ASN A 17 -14.81 -14.19 -20.03
N PRO A 18 -13.96 -14.23 -19.00
CA PRO A 18 -12.88 -15.21 -18.88
C PRO A 18 -13.39 -16.63 -18.56
N THR A 19 -14.60 -16.78 -18.00
CA THR A 19 -15.20 -18.08 -17.66
C THR A 19 -16.28 -18.50 -18.66
N ASN A 20 -16.86 -17.57 -19.41
CA ASN A 20 -17.80 -17.84 -20.49
C ASN A 20 -17.48 -17.01 -21.73
N LYS A 21 -16.75 -17.61 -22.68
CA LYS A 21 -16.29 -16.91 -23.90
C LYS A 21 -17.41 -16.39 -24.82
N ALA A 22 -18.65 -16.85 -24.65
CA ALA A 22 -19.81 -16.35 -25.39
C ALA A 22 -20.39 -15.04 -24.81
N GLN A 23 -19.95 -14.63 -23.62
CA GLN A 23 -20.42 -13.44 -22.92
C GLN A 23 -19.43 -12.28 -23.06
N THR A 24 -19.97 -11.07 -23.20
CA THR A 24 -19.22 -9.82 -23.12
C THR A 24 -19.52 -9.12 -21.80
N ASP A 25 -18.48 -8.82 -21.02
CA ASP A 25 -18.59 -8.05 -19.79
C ASP A 25 -18.31 -6.57 -20.09
N VAL A 26 -19.17 -5.68 -19.59
CA VAL A 26 -18.90 -4.23 -19.61
C VAL A 26 -18.11 -3.85 -18.37
N LEU A 27 -16.87 -3.39 -18.55
CA LEU A 27 -15.97 -2.99 -17.47
C LEU A 27 -16.20 -1.53 -17.05
N GLY A 28 -16.54 -0.64 -17.96
CA GLY A 28 -16.81 0.76 -17.62
C GLY A 28 -17.27 1.62 -18.80
N ILE A 29 -17.66 2.86 -18.47
CA ILE A 29 -17.98 3.92 -19.43
C ILE A 29 -16.90 4.98 -19.31
N VAL A 30 -16.20 5.26 -20.40
CA VAL A 30 -15.03 6.14 -20.43
C VAL A 30 -15.20 7.24 -21.47
N GLY A 31 -14.47 8.34 -21.30
CA GLY A 31 -14.48 9.42 -22.30
C GLY A 31 -13.70 9.04 -23.56
N GLU A 32 -14.00 9.70 -24.68
CA GLU A 32 -13.44 9.44 -26.03
C GLU A 32 -11.91 9.33 -26.11
N ARG A 33 -11.16 10.02 -25.23
CA ARG A 33 -9.69 10.01 -25.24
C ARG A 33 -9.07 8.86 -24.45
N TYR A 34 -9.88 8.07 -23.76
CA TYR A 34 -9.40 6.97 -22.95
C TYR A 34 -9.09 5.78 -23.85
N VAL A 35 -7.84 5.29 -23.76
CA VAL A 35 -7.42 4.06 -24.42
C VAL A 35 -7.09 3.05 -23.33
N PRO A 36 -7.83 1.93 -23.23
CA PRO A 36 -7.51 0.88 -22.25
C PRO A 36 -6.17 0.25 -22.58
N VAL A 37 -5.30 0.16 -21.58
CA VAL A 37 -4.02 -0.57 -21.66
C VAL A 37 -4.31 -2.05 -21.49
N GLN A 38 -3.89 -2.87 -22.45
CA GLN A 38 -4.03 -4.32 -22.35
C GLN A 38 -3.18 -4.86 -21.19
N ASN A 39 -3.58 -6.01 -20.64
CA ASN A 39 -2.85 -6.61 -19.52
C ASN A 39 -1.40 -6.90 -19.94
N GLU A 40 -1.19 -7.44 -21.13
CA GLU A 40 0.12 -7.74 -21.72
C GLU A 40 0.99 -6.49 -21.83
N GLU A 41 0.40 -5.35 -22.19
CA GLU A 41 1.11 -4.07 -22.23
C GLU A 41 1.50 -3.57 -20.83
N LEU A 42 0.66 -3.80 -19.81
CA LEU A 42 0.96 -3.47 -18.43
C LEU A 42 2.15 -4.29 -17.89
N PHE A 43 2.15 -5.60 -18.15
CA PHE A 43 3.24 -6.48 -17.73
C PHE A 43 4.52 -6.20 -18.52
N ALA A 44 4.44 -5.98 -19.84
CA ALA A 44 5.58 -5.55 -20.62
C ALA A 44 6.15 -4.20 -20.14
N PHE A 45 5.29 -3.27 -19.70
CA PHE A 45 5.74 -2.04 -19.07
C PHE A 45 6.54 -2.32 -17.79
N GLY A 46 6.09 -3.24 -16.94
CA GLY A 46 6.83 -3.65 -15.75
C GLY A 46 8.16 -4.31 -16.04
N ASP A 47 8.21 -5.22 -17.02
CA ASP A 47 9.45 -5.87 -17.46
C ASP A 47 10.47 -4.83 -17.92
N ASN A 48 10.03 -3.82 -18.69
CA ASN A 48 10.86 -2.73 -19.16
C ASN A 48 11.36 -1.80 -18.05
N ILE A 49 10.67 -1.69 -16.90
CA ILE A 49 11.20 -0.92 -15.77
C ILE A 49 12.46 -1.57 -15.22
N LEU A 50 12.52 -2.90 -15.21
CA LEU A 50 13.63 -3.67 -14.64
C LEU A 50 14.59 -4.21 -15.71
N ASP A 51 14.57 -3.64 -16.92
CA ASP A 51 15.36 -4.09 -18.08
C ASP A 51 15.25 -5.62 -18.32
N GLY A 52 14.08 -6.21 -18.06
CA GLY A 52 13.82 -7.64 -18.18
C GLY A 52 14.35 -8.52 -17.03
N GLY A 53 15.01 -7.93 -16.02
CA GLY A 53 15.60 -8.62 -14.86
C GLY A 53 14.66 -8.79 -13.66
N GLY A 54 13.42 -8.32 -13.75
CA GLY A 54 12.44 -8.38 -12.66
C GLY A 54 11.74 -9.73 -12.52
N ARG A 55 11.54 -10.21 -11.29
CA ARG A 55 10.69 -11.38 -11.02
C ARG A 55 9.27 -10.95 -10.63
N TRP A 56 8.28 -11.32 -11.42
CA TRP A 56 6.87 -11.21 -11.01
C TRP A 56 6.55 -12.19 -9.89
N GLU A 57 5.94 -11.68 -8.84
CA GLU A 57 5.63 -12.44 -7.62
C GLU A 57 4.14 -12.71 -7.50
N THR A 58 3.32 -11.74 -7.87
CA THR A 58 1.88 -11.84 -7.79
C THR A 58 1.27 -11.01 -8.89
N ALA A 59 0.22 -11.52 -9.53
CA ALA A 59 -0.61 -10.79 -10.46
C ALA A 59 -2.08 -11.08 -10.14
N GLY A 60 -2.95 -10.11 -10.36
CA GLY A 60 -4.34 -10.26 -10.03
C GLY A 60 -5.23 -9.18 -10.62
N SER A 61 -6.52 -9.33 -10.37
CA SER A 61 -7.50 -8.32 -10.70
C SER A 61 -8.53 -8.17 -9.59
N ILE A 62 -9.00 -6.94 -9.38
CA ILE A 62 -10.03 -6.60 -8.40
C ILE A 62 -11.18 -5.85 -9.10
N ARG A 63 -12.28 -5.65 -8.38
CA ARG A 63 -13.52 -5.01 -8.83
C ARG A 63 -14.11 -5.68 -10.06
N GLY A 64 -14.07 -7.01 -10.09
CA GLY A 64 -14.58 -7.82 -11.20
C GLY A 64 -13.74 -7.71 -12.47
N GLY A 65 -12.43 -7.44 -12.36
CA GLY A 65 -11.53 -7.30 -13.49
C GLY A 65 -11.37 -5.88 -14.02
N ARG A 66 -11.97 -4.88 -13.36
CA ARG A 66 -11.83 -3.47 -13.73
C ARG A 66 -10.47 -2.89 -13.34
N VAL A 67 -9.82 -3.44 -12.33
CA VAL A 67 -8.47 -3.04 -11.93
C VAL A 67 -7.59 -4.27 -12.01
N VAL A 68 -6.46 -4.15 -12.70
CA VAL A 68 -5.47 -5.20 -12.86
C VAL A 68 -4.17 -4.72 -12.25
N PHE A 69 -3.45 -5.65 -11.61
CA PHE A 69 -2.19 -5.35 -10.97
C PHE A 69 -1.21 -6.51 -11.08
N GLY A 70 0.06 -6.18 -10.87
CA GLY A 70 1.09 -7.15 -10.54
C GLY A 70 2.18 -6.53 -9.67
N SER A 71 2.88 -7.39 -8.96
CA SER A 71 3.98 -7.05 -8.06
C SER A 71 5.27 -7.66 -8.61
N LEU A 72 6.27 -6.81 -8.88
CA LEU A 72 7.62 -7.25 -9.21
C LEU A 72 8.49 -7.19 -7.96
N ALA A 73 9.26 -8.23 -7.68
CA ALA A 73 10.31 -8.15 -6.68
C ALA A 73 11.41 -7.20 -7.17
N LEU A 74 11.75 -6.20 -6.34
CA LEU A 74 13.02 -5.51 -6.46
C LEU A 74 14.02 -6.37 -5.68
N GLU A 75 15.16 -6.75 -6.27
CA GLU A 75 16.19 -7.57 -5.62
C GLU A 75 16.94 -6.79 -4.52
N ARG A 76 16.19 -6.14 -3.63
CA ARG A 76 16.64 -5.35 -2.50
C ARG A 76 15.81 -5.74 -1.27
N GLU A 77 16.51 -6.18 -0.25
CA GLU A 77 15.98 -6.57 1.05
C GLU A 77 16.66 -5.74 2.14
N THR A 78 15.86 -5.25 3.09
CA THR A 78 16.33 -4.63 4.33
C THR A 78 16.33 -5.70 5.41
N VAL A 79 17.48 -5.95 6.03
CA VAL A 79 17.60 -6.85 7.18
C VAL A 79 17.88 -5.99 8.41
N LEU A 80 16.91 -5.91 9.30
CA LEU A 80 16.98 -5.14 10.54
C LEU A 80 17.50 -6.03 11.67
N ASP A 81 18.42 -5.49 12.47
CA ASP A 81 19.14 -6.22 13.51
C ASP A 81 19.72 -7.57 13.02
N PRO A 82 20.69 -7.56 12.08
CA PRO A 82 21.20 -8.78 11.45
C PRO A 82 21.87 -9.77 12.41
N SER A 83 22.36 -9.29 13.56
CA SER A 83 23.01 -10.08 14.60
C SER A 83 22.04 -10.62 15.65
N GLY A 84 20.79 -10.16 15.66
CA GLY A 84 19.74 -10.58 16.58
C GLY A 84 18.55 -11.15 15.83
N VAL A 85 17.48 -10.38 15.73
CA VAL A 85 16.19 -10.85 15.19
C VAL A 85 16.23 -11.11 13.68
N ALA A 86 17.12 -10.41 12.96
CA ALA A 86 17.25 -10.45 11.50
C ALA A 86 15.90 -10.25 10.79
N ASP A 87 15.13 -9.25 11.22
CA ASP A 87 13.80 -8.96 10.69
C ASP A 87 13.88 -8.45 9.25
N LYS A 88 13.18 -9.10 8.32
CA LYS A 88 13.33 -8.88 6.88
C LYS A 88 12.19 -8.08 6.29
N VAL A 89 12.53 -7.05 5.52
CA VAL A 89 11.59 -6.31 4.68
C VAL A 89 12.03 -6.45 3.23
N LYS A 90 11.16 -7.02 2.40
CA LYS A 90 11.37 -7.12 0.95
C LYS A 90 10.67 -5.97 0.26
N THR A 91 11.30 -5.44 -0.78
CA THR A 91 10.68 -4.35 -1.55
C THR A 91 10.14 -4.86 -2.87
N TYR A 92 8.91 -4.45 -3.18
CA TYR A 92 8.26 -4.76 -4.43
C TYR A 92 7.92 -3.48 -5.20
N LEU A 93 7.79 -3.60 -6.51
CA LEU A 93 7.20 -2.60 -7.37
C LEU A 93 5.80 -3.07 -7.78
N LEU A 94 4.79 -2.42 -7.21
CA LEU A 94 3.39 -2.68 -7.49
C LEU A 94 2.94 -1.86 -8.69
N ILE A 95 2.68 -2.54 -9.81
CA ILE A 95 2.17 -1.93 -11.03
C ILE A 95 0.69 -2.22 -11.14
N ASN A 96 -0.11 -1.21 -11.43
CA ASN A 96 -1.54 -1.36 -11.60
C ASN A 96 -2.11 -0.38 -12.62
N THR A 97 -3.30 -0.72 -13.11
CA THR A 97 -4.13 0.16 -13.91
C THR A 97 -5.59 -0.21 -13.72
N SER A 98 -6.49 0.69 -14.11
CA SER A 98 -7.88 0.31 -14.34
C SER A 98 -8.22 0.25 -15.83
N HIS A 99 -9.31 -0.45 -16.14
CA HIS A 99 -9.96 -0.54 -17.45
C HIS A 99 -11.19 0.38 -17.52
N ASP A 100 -11.68 0.85 -16.39
CA ASP A 100 -12.85 1.76 -16.26
C ASP A 100 -12.46 3.25 -16.19
N GLY A 101 -11.17 3.58 -16.34
CA GLY A 101 -10.65 4.95 -16.25
C GLY A 101 -10.56 5.54 -14.84
N SER A 102 -10.90 4.79 -13.79
CA SER A 102 -10.77 5.23 -12.39
C SER A 102 -9.33 5.39 -11.91
N ILE A 103 -8.35 4.69 -12.52
CA ILE A 103 -6.94 4.72 -12.13
C ILE A 103 -6.04 4.83 -13.38
N ALA A 104 -5.04 5.71 -13.31
CA ALA A 104 -3.98 5.80 -14.31
C ALA A 104 -3.05 4.58 -14.21
N ILE A 105 -2.20 4.34 -15.20
CA ILE A 105 -1.11 3.37 -15.01
C ILE A 105 -0.24 3.87 -13.85
N GLN A 106 -0.06 3.07 -12.81
CA GLN A 106 0.65 3.47 -11.60
C GLN A 106 1.67 2.41 -11.22
N ALA A 107 2.88 2.86 -10.89
CA ALA A 107 3.92 2.05 -10.28
C ALA A 107 4.20 2.59 -8.87
N SER A 108 4.15 1.71 -7.86
CA SER A 108 4.26 2.07 -6.45
C SER A 108 5.31 1.20 -5.76
N ILE A 109 6.21 1.81 -5.00
CA ILE A 109 7.22 1.09 -4.23
C ILE A 109 6.58 0.59 -2.94
N THR A 110 6.59 -0.71 -2.72
CA THR A 110 5.84 -1.37 -1.67
C THR A 110 6.77 -2.25 -0.84
N PRO A 111 7.31 -1.73 0.28
CA PRO A 111 8.00 -2.55 1.27
C PRO A 111 6.99 -3.47 1.97
N VAL A 112 7.33 -4.74 2.08
CA VAL A 112 6.53 -5.76 2.77
C VAL A 112 7.41 -6.45 3.80
N ARG A 113 7.01 -6.36 5.07
CA ARG A 113 7.67 -7.10 6.16
C ARG A 113 7.31 -8.58 6.02
N VAL A 114 8.31 -9.45 5.87
CA VAL A 114 8.09 -10.85 5.47
C VAL A 114 7.32 -11.65 6.52
N VAL A 115 7.65 -11.48 7.81
CA VAL A 115 7.13 -12.31 8.89
C VAL A 115 5.62 -12.12 9.08
N CYS A 116 5.11 -10.89 8.95
CA CYS A 116 3.71 -10.55 9.18
C CYS A 116 2.97 -10.10 7.91
N ALA A 117 3.65 -10.10 6.76
CA ALA A 117 3.16 -9.60 5.48
C ALA A 117 2.53 -8.18 5.53
N ASN A 118 3.06 -7.30 6.39
CA ASN A 118 2.59 -5.91 6.49
C ASN A 118 3.04 -5.11 5.27
N THR A 119 2.10 -4.50 4.54
CA THR A 119 2.40 -3.61 3.41
C THR A 119 2.65 -2.17 3.90
N LEU A 120 3.89 -1.71 3.85
CA LEU A 120 4.32 -0.43 4.43
C LEU A 120 4.44 0.67 3.36
N ASN A 121 3.31 1.02 2.74
CA ASN A 121 3.21 2.16 1.81
C ASN A 121 3.24 3.49 2.58
N LEU A 122 4.43 3.97 2.90
CA LEU A 122 4.67 5.13 3.75
C LEU A 122 5.03 6.38 2.94
N ALA A 123 4.75 7.55 3.51
CA ALA A 123 5.13 8.85 3.02
C ALA A 123 6.41 9.26 3.73
N LEU A 124 7.53 8.99 3.09
CA LEU A 124 8.85 9.23 3.66
C LEU A 124 9.34 10.64 3.28
N GLY A 125 9.96 11.33 4.24
CA GLY A 125 10.50 12.68 4.06
C GLY A 125 9.57 13.82 4.45
N ALA A 126 10.13 14.83 5.13
CA ALA A 126 9.40 16.00 5.64
C ALA A 126 9.11 17.09 4.60
N LYS A 127 9.69 16.99 3.39
CA LYS A 127 9.71 18.08 2.41
C LYS A 127 8.61 17.91 1.37
N ARG A 128 7.60 18.78 1.38
CA ARG A 128 6.74 19.01 0.22
C ARG A 128 7.56 19.70 -0.89
N GLY A 129 7.27 19.38 -2.15
CA GLY A 129 7.89 20.03 -3.31
C GLY A 129 8.81 19.10 -4.11
N LYS A 130 9.68 19.67 -4.94
CA LYS A 130 10.49 18.94 -5.95
C LYS A 130 11.44 17.88 -5.36
N ASN A 131 11.79 18.01 -4.07
CA ASN A 131 12.69 17.08 -3.37
C ASN A 131 11.95 16.10 -2.44
N ALA A 132 10.64 15.97 -2.58
CA ALA A 132 9.87 14.97 -1.85
C ALA A 132 10.26 13.56 -2.32
N ILE A 133 10.45 12.65 -1.37
CA ILE A 133 10.63 11.23 -1.69
C ILE A 133 9.26 10.68 -2.08
N LYS A 134 9.11 10.31 -3.35
CA LYS A 134 7.84 9.82 -3.90
C LYS A 134 7.80 8.30 -3.79
N GLN A 135 6.71 7.78 -3.23
CA GLN A 135 6.43 6.36 -3.15
C GLN A 135 5.81 5.80 -4.43
N SER A 136 5.19 6.64 -5.28
CA SER A 136 4.54 6.18 -6.50
C SER A 136 4.59 7.15 -7.65
N PHE A 137 4.42 6.60 -8.85
CA PHE A 137 4.46 7.24 -10.15
C PHE A 137 3.21 6.94 -10.93
N LYS A 138 2.67 7.94 -11.61
CA LYS A 138 1.48 7.81 -12.44
C LYS A 138 1.81 8.19 -13.88
N ILE A 139 1.44 7.33 -14.80
CA ILE A 139 1.53 7.53 -16.23
C ILE A 139 0.12 7.65 -16.78
N ARG A 140 -0.12 8.72 -17.55
CA ARG A 140 -1.40 8.89 -18.24
C ARG A 140 -1.54 7.82 -19.31
N HIS A 141 -2.75 7.26 -19.43
CA HIS A 141 -3.11 6.34 -20.53
C HIS A 141 -2.84 6.92 -21.93
N THR A 142 -2.87 8.25 -22.07
CA THR A 142 -2.62 8.97 -23.33
C THR A 142 -1.14 9.22 -23.63
N GLN A 143 -0.20 8.69 -22.83
CA GLN A 143 1.24 8.94 -22.99
C GLN A 143 1.85 8.11 -24.13
N THR A 144 2.78 8.71 -24.89
CA THR A 144 3.57 8.02 -25.94
C THR A 144 4.49 6.94 -25.36
N ALA A 145 4.88 5.96 -26.18
CA ALA A 145 5.79 4.88 -25.79
C ALA A 145 7.15 5.40 -25.26
N GLU A 146 7.74 6.38 -25.94
CA GLU A 146 8.98 7.05 -25.49
C GLU A 146 8.81 7.72 -24.13
N GLY A 147 7.65 8.36 -23.90
CA GLY A 147 7.31 8.93 -22.60
C GLY A 147 7.20 7.87 -21.50
N LYS A 148 6.64 6.69 -21.81
CA LYS A 148 6.56 5.56 -20.87
C LYS A 148 7.96 5.06 -20.48
N ILE A 149 8.89 4.96 -21.43
CA ILE A 149 10.28 4.54 -21.18
C ILE A 149 11.03 5.55 -20.28
N ALA A 150 10.88 6.85 -20.55
CA ALA A 150 11.49 7.88 -19.71
C ALA A 150 10.98 7.80 -18.27
N VAL A 151 9.67 7.58 -18.08
CA VAL A 151 9.07 7.42 -16.74
C VAL A 151 9.53 6.13 -16.06
N ALA A 152 9.74 5.04 -16.80
CA ALA A 152 10.27 3.79 -16.24
C ALA A 152 11.64 4.00 -15.58
N ARG A 153 12.56 4.70 -16.27
CA ARG A 153 13.89 5.03 -15.72
C ARG A 153 13.81 5.96 -14.50
N GLU A 154 12.94 6.97 -14.55
CA GLU A 154 12.71 7.86 -13.40
C GLU A 154 12.17 7.08 -12.19
N THR A 155 11.27 6.12 -12.43
CA THR A 155 10.67 5.26 -11.40
C THR A 155 11.72 4.48 -10.64
N LEU A 156 12.68 3.85 -11.32
CA LEU A 156 13.78 3.13 -10.67
C LEU A 156 14.65 4.04 -9.80
N GLY A 157 15.06 5.19 -10.32
CA GLY A 157 15.88 6.14 -9.57
C GLY A 157 15.19 6.63 -8.30
N LEU A 158 13.87 6.77 -8.33
CA LEU A 158 13.09 7.17 -7.17
C LEU A 158 12.79 6.00 -6.23
N ALA A 159 12.67 4.77 -6.76
CA ALA A 159 12.58 3.56 -5.96
C ALA A 159 13.79 3.41 -5.03
N ASN A 160 14.99 3.59 -5.56
CA ASN A 160 16.21 3.55 -4.75
C ASN A 160 16.22 4.61 -3.64
N LYS A 161 15.86 5.86 -3.94
CA LYS A 161 15.78 6.94 -2.94
C LYS A 161 14.73 6.67 -1.86
N TYR A 162 13.58 6.10 -2.25
CA TYR A 162 12.54 5.71 -1.32
C TYR A 162 13.03 4.59 -0.39
N MET A 163 13.67 3.57 -0.97
CA MET A 163 14.23 2.45 -0.20
C MET A 163 15.33 2.92 0.77
N ASP A 164 16.22 3.82 0.36
CA ASP A 164 17.26 4.39 1.25
C ASP A 164 16.63 5.11 2.46
N ALA A 165 15.57 5.89 2.22
CA ALA A 165 14.86 6.59 3.28
C ALA A 165 14.07 5.64 4.18
N PHE A 166 13.52 4.56 3.60
CA PHE A 166 12.83 3.53 4.34
C PHE A 166 13.80 2.79 5.26
N ASP A 167 14.97 2.39 4.75
CA ASP A 167 16.01 1.69 5.50
C ASP A 167 16.47 2.54 6.68
N ALA A 168 16.79 3.82 6.44
CA ALA A 168 17.21 4.74 7.49
C ALA A 168 16.15 4.87 8.61
N MET A 169 14.88 5.00 8.23
CA MET A 169 13.75 5.08 9.17
C MET A 169 13.59 3.77 9.96
N ALA A 170 13.58 2.62 9.28
CA ALA A 170 13.38 1.33 9.91
C ALA A 170 14.54 0.97 10.86
N HIS A 171 15.80 1.28 10.47
CA HIS A 171 16.97 1.13 11.34
C HIS A 171 16.90 2.03 12.57
N ALA A 172 16.49 3.30 12.43
CA ALA A 172 16.32 4.19 13.58
C ALA A 172 15.24 3.68 14.55
N MET A 173 14.14 3.12 14.02
CA MET A 173 13.03 2.61 14.83
C MET A 173 13.37 1.32 15.56
N ILE A 174 14.10 0.38 14.94
CA ILE A 174 14.45 -0.87 15.62
C ILE A 174 15.49 -0.65 16.73
N GLN A 175 16.38 0.33 16.58
CA GLN A 175 17.36 0.72 17.60
C GLN A 175 16.77 1.54 18.74
N LYS A 176 15.57 2.10 18.57
CA LYS A 176 14.89 2.86 19.63
C LYS A 176 14.12 1.91 20.53
N GLU A 177 14.74 1.53 21.64
CA GLU A 177 14.06 0.82 22.73
C GLU A 177 12.92 1.68 23.31
N ILE A 178 11.84 1.02 23.70
CA ILE A 178 10.67 1.63 24.32
C ILE A 178 10.23 0.85 25.57
N THR A 179 9.81 1.59 26.58
CA THR A 179 9.20 1.03 27.79
C THR A 179 7.72 0.71 27.58
N ALA A 180 7.14 -0.11 28.47
CA ALA A 180 5.70 -0.38 28.46
C ALA A 180 4.86 0.92 28.58
N THR A 181 5.34 1.90 29.36
CA THR A 181 4.71 3.22 29.47
C THR A 181 4.70 3.95 28.13
N GLN A 182 5.84 4.02 27.44
CA GLN A 182 5.93 4.66 26.13
C GLN A 182 5.06 3.94 25.07
N PHE A 183 4.98 2.61 25.12
CA PHE A 183 4.08 1.87 24.24
C PHE A 183 2.61 2.21 24.50
N ASN A 184 2.21 2.31 25.78
CA ASN A 184 0.86 2.75 26.14
C ASN A 184 0.58 4.20 25.70
N ASP A 185 1.56 5.10 25.80
CA ASP A 185 1.43 6.48 25.33
C ASP A 185 1.22 6.54 23.80
N ILE A 186 1.92 5.69 23.04
CA ILE A 186 1.71 5.52 21.60
C ILE A 186 0.27 5.07 21.33
N ILE A 187 -0.22 4.07 22.06
CA ILE A 187 -1.59 3.56 21.91
C ILE A 187 -2.62 4.65 22.17
N LEU A 188 -2.48 5.41 23.26
CA LEU A 188 -3.41 6.47 23.64
C LEU A 188 -3.39 7.63 22.64
N ALA A 189 -2.22 7.97 22.09
CA ALA A 189 -2.10 8.95 21.02
C ALA A 189 -2.70 8.44 19.70
N ALA A 190 -2.54 7.16 19.39
CA ALA A 190 -3.08 6.55 18.18
C ALA A 190 -4.61 6.39 18.23
N TYR A 191 -5.13 5.98 19.37
CA TYR A 191 -6.53 5.67 19.63
C TYR A 191 -6.95 6.21 21.01
N PRO A 192 -7.36 7.48 21.09
CA PRO A 192 -7.79 8.09 22.35
C PRO A 192 -8.94 7.33 23.00
N LYS A 193 -8.89 7.19 24.33
CA LYS A 193 -9.97 6.56 25.10
C LYS A 193 -11.25 7.42 24.99
N PRO A 194 -12.42 6.82 24.70
CA PRO A 194 -13.68 7.57 24.68
C PRO A 194 -13.99 8.18 26.05
N GLU A 195 -14.45 9.44 26.07
CA GLU A 195 -14.85 10.13 27.31
C GLU A 195 -16.14 9.56 27.92
N LYS A 196 -17.04 9.04 27.07
CA LYS A 196 -18.33 8.47 27.47
C LYS A 196 -18.59 7.17 26.74
N ASP A 197 -19.25 6.23 27.42
CA ASP A 197 -19.65 4.98 26.80
C ASP A 197 -20.95 5.14 26.01
N SER A 198 -20.84 5.47 24.73
CA SER A 198 -21.97 5.53 23.81
C SER A 198 -21.93 4.34 22.84
N LYS A 199 -23.01 3.57 22.76
CA LYS A 199 -23.13 2.41 21.85
C LYS A 199 -21.96 1.39 22.01
N GLY A 200 -21.51 1.18 23.24
CA GLY A 200 -20.40 0.28 23.59
C GLY A 200 -19.05 0.77 23.08
N ALA A 201 -18.83 2.08 23.02
CA ALA A 201 -17.58 2.68 22.57
C ALA A 201 -16.40 2.29 23.45
N LEU A 202 -16.58 2.21 24.77
CA LEU A 202 -15.53 1.79 25.69
C LEU A 202 -15.14 0.34 25.42
N LYS A 203 -16.11 -0.57 25.35
CA LYS A 203 -15.82 -1.99 25.09
C LYS A 203 -15.14 -2.24 23.74
N LYS A 204 -15.54 -1.50 22.70
CA LYS A 204 -14.89 -1.56 21.38
C LYS A 204 -13.46 -1.03 21.41
N TRP A 205 -13.21 -0.01 22.23
CA TRP A 205 -11.88 0.53 22.43
C TRP A 205 -11.00 -0.46 23.20
N GLU A 206 -11.48 -1.01 24.32
CA GLU A 206 -10.79 -2.04 25.11
C GLU A 206 -10.40 -3.24 24.25
N ASN A 207 -11.35 -3.85 23.54
CA ASN A 207 -11.09 -4.99 22.67
C ASN A 207 -10.05 -4.68 21.57
N LYS A 208 -9.99 -3.41 21.12
CA LYS A 208 -8.98 -2.98 20.14
C LYS A 208 -7.61 -2.89 20.79
N ILE A 209 -7.51 -2.36 22.00
CA ILE A 209 -6.24 -2.22 22.73
C ILE A 209 -5.71 -3.60 23.12
N ASP A 210 -6.58 -4.48 23.63
CA ASP A 210 -6.23 -5.87 23.96
C ASP A 210 -5.64 -6.58 22.74
N LEU A 211 -6.30 -6.49 21.60
CA LEU A 211 -5.80 -7.06 20.34
C LEU A 211 -4.43 -6.48 19.92
N ILE A 212 -4.19 -5.18 20.10
CA ILE A 212 -2.90 -4.56 19.77
C ILE A 212 -1.80 -5.09 20.69
N ASN A 213 -2.09 -5.25 21.98
CA ASN A 213 -1.16 -5.86 22.93
C ASN A 213 -0.85 -7.31 22.54
N ASP A 214 -1.87 -8.09 22.22
CA ASP A 214 -1.72 -9.48 21.78
C ASP A 214 -0.84 -9.59 20.53
N ILE A 215 -1.05 -8.71 19.53
CA ILE A 215 -0.23 -8.66 18.33
C ILE A 215 1.22 -8.26 18.66
N TYR A 216 1.41 -7.26 19.53
CA TYR A 216 2.72 -6.70 19.86
C TYR A 216 3.65 -7.74 20.52
N THR A 217 3.11 -8.57 21.41
CA THR A 217 3.87 -9.67 22.05
C THR A 217 3.65 -11.03 21.37
N GLY A 218 2.88 -11.05 20.28
CA GLY A 218 2.49 -12.27 19.58
C GLY A 218 3.61 -12.88 18.74
N GLU A 219 3.30 -14.01 18.09
CA GLU A 219 4.27 -14.82 17.32
C GLU A 219 5.11 -14.01 16.32
N PHE A 220 4.48 -13.06 15.61
CA PHE A 220 5.14 -12.32 14.53
C PHE A 220 5.88 -11.05 14.96
N ASN A 221 5.58 -10.49 16.14
CA ASN A 221 6.21 -9.26 16.63
C ASN A 221 7.00 -9.46 17.93
N GLY A 222 6.84 -10.57 18.64
CA GLY A 222 7.43 -10.78 19.96
C GLY A 222 8.94 -10.58 20.01
N MET A 223 9.66 -10.93 18.94
CA MET A 223 11.11 -10.71 18.86
C MET A 223 11.51 -9.24 18.66
N ILE A 224 10.65 -8.43 18.05
CA ILE A 224 10.84 -6.98 17.91
C ILE A 224 10.02 -6.17 18.94
N ALA A 225 9.39 -6.85 19.90
CA ALA A 225 8.74 -6.20 21.01
C ALA A 225 9.80 -5.51 21.88
N GLY A 226 9.47 -4.32 22.39
CA GLY A 226 10.38 -3.49 23.17
C GLY A 226 11.12 -2.43 22.37
N ASN A 227 10.84 -2.27 21.08
CA ASN A 227 11.34 -1.15 20.28
C ASN A 227 10.25 -0.47 19.43
N ALA A 228 10.57 0.71 18.90
CA ALA A 228 9.63 1.50 18.12
C ALA A 228 9.16 0.79 16.84
N TRP A 229 10.02 -0.04 16.25
CA TRP A 229 9.69 -0.85 15.06
C TRP A 229 8.61 -1.89 15.36
N GLY A 230 8.71 -2.60 16.48
CA GLY A 230 7.66 -3.53 16.94
C GLY A 230 6.35 -2.82 17.25
N ALA A 231 6.40 -1.65 17.92
CA ALA A 231 5.20 -0.89 18.21
C ALA A 231 4.45 -0.44 16.94
N PHE A 232 5.20 0.05 15.95
CA PHE A 232 4.62 0.44 14.67
C PHE A 232 4.03 -0.75 13.92
N ASN A 233 4.74 -1.88 13.86
CA ASN A 233 4.27 -3.07 13.15
C ASN A 233 3.01 -3.66 13.80
N ALA A 234 2.89 -3.66 15.13
CA ALA A 234 1.67 -4.10 15.80
C ALA A 234 0.44 -3.26 15.39
N LEU A 235 0.62 -1.93 15.28
CA LEU A 235 -0.44 -1.02 14.84
C LEU A 235 -0.84 -1.26 13.38
N THR A 236 0.13 -1.51 12.48
CA THR A 236 -0.14 -1.74 11.06
C THR A 236 -0.67 -3.13 10.77
N GLU A 237 -0.22 -4.16 11.50
CA GLU A 237 -0.71 -5.54 11.34
C GLU A 237 -2.19 -5.64 11.70
N ARG A 238 -2.62 -4.95 12.77
CA ARG A 238 -4.05 -4.82 13.10
C ARG A 238 -4.86 -4.20 11.95
N LEU A 239 -4.28 -3.25 11.22
CA LEU A 239 -4.92 -2.70 10.03
C LEU A 239 -4.94 -3.71 8.90
N ASP A 240 -3.86 -4.43 8.61
CA ASP A 240 -3.83 -5.29 7.44
C ASP A 240 -4.72 -6.53 7.61
N TRP A 241 -4.73 -7.14 8.79
CA TRP A 241 -5.30 -8.48 8.98
C TRP A 241 -6.53 -8.54 9.87
N TYR A 242 -6.67 -7.62 10.82
CA TYR A 242 -7.69 -7.69 11.87
C TYR A 242 -8.81 -6.65 11.73
N ARG A 243 -8.98 -6.07 10.53
CA ARG A 243 -10.14 -5.22 10.22
C ARG A 243 -11.32 -6.07 9.79
N SER A 244 -12.51 -5.72 10.26
CA SER A 244 -13.76 -6.28 9.75
C SER A 244 -14.12 -5.64 8.39
N SER A 245 -14.54 -6.45 7.43
CA SER A 245 -15.05 -5.93 6.15
C SER A 245 -16.37 -5.20 6.39
N ARG A 246 -16.54 -4.01 5.80
CA ARG A 246 -17.86 -3.38 5.74
C ARG A 246 -18.69 -4.11 4.70
N GLY A 247 -19.81 -4.69 5.13
CA GLY A 247 -20.76 -5.36 4.23
C GLY A 247 -20.33 -6.76 3.74
N GLY A 248 -19.40 -7.42 4.43
CA GLY A 248 -19.03 -8.83 4.14
C GLY A 248 -18.12 -9.06 2.93
N ASN A 249 -17.70 -8.01 2.22
CA ASN A 249 -16.77 -8.17 1.09
C ASN A 249 -15.30 -8.13 1.53
N ASN A 250 -14.67 -9.31 1.58
CA ASN A 250 -13.27 -9.49 1.95
C ASN A 250 -12.28 -8.93 0.90
N GLU A 251 -12.73 -8.67 -0.34
CA GLU A 251 -11.90 -8.03 -1.36
C GLU A 251 -11.37 -6.67 -0.90
N SER A 252 -12.16 -5.92 -0.13
CA SER A 252 -11.72 -4.63 0.44
C SER A 252 -10.58 -4.79 1.46
N ILE A 253 -10.57 -5.88 2.22
CA ILE A 253 -9.51 -6.20 3.18
C ILE A 253 -8.24 -6.57 2.42
N LEU A 254 -8.35 -7.49 1.45
CA LEU A 254 -7.21 -7.96 0.66
C LEU A 254 -6.58 -6.83 -0.17
N ALA A 255 -7.40 -5.97 -0.78
CA ALA A 255 -6.92 -4.80 -1.51
C ALA A 255 -6.14 -3.86 -0.57
N ALA A 256 -6.64 -3.63 0.64
CA ALA A 256 -5.96 -2.79 1.62
C ALA A 256 -4.66 -3.42 2.15
N ALA A 257 -4.66 -4.71 2.47
CA ALA A 257 -3.46 -5.45 2.88
C ALA A 257 -2.40 -5.49 1.77
N SER A 258 -2.81 -5.42 0.51
CA SER A 258 -1.92 -5.32 -0.66
C SER A 258 -1.52 -3.88 -1.00
N GLY A 259 -1.95 -2.89 -0.21
CA GLY A 259 -1.57 -1.48 -0.38
C GLY A 259 -2.40 -0.68 -1.39
N PHE A 260 -3.50 -1.23 -1.91
CA PHE A 260 -4.40 -0.56 -2.87
C PHE A 260 -5.47 0.33 -2.24
N ASP A 261 -5.54 0.41 -0.91
CA ASP A 261 -6.51 1.28 -0.22
C ASP A 261 -5.84 2.58 0.25
N PRO A 262 -6.11 3.73 -0.39
CA PRO A 262 -5.50 5.00 -0.03
C PRO A 262 -5.86 5.47 1.39
N ALA A 263 -7.04 5.12 1.90
CA ALA A 263 -7.45 5.50 3.24
C ALA A 263 -6.63 4.74 4.29
N ILE A 264 -6.33 3.48 4.03
CA ILE A 264 -5.50 2.65 4.90
C ILE A 264 -4.04 3.06 4.82
N ASN A 265 -3.53 3.36 3.64
CA ASN A 265 -2.19 3.93 3.50
C ASN A 265 -2.08 5.27 4.26
N ALA A 266 -3.10 6.14 4.18
CA ALA A 266 -3.13 7.39 4.96
C ALA A 266 -3.14 7.14 6.47
N GLU A 267 -3.90 6.13 6.94
CA GLU A 267 -3.93 5.75 8.35
C GLU A 267 -2.58 5.18 8.81
N LYS A 268 -1.89 4.35 8.03
CA LYS A 268 -0.53 3.87 8.33
C LYS A 268 0.46 5.04 8.46
N ASN A 269 0.34 6.04 7.60
CA ASN A 269 1.14 7.27 7.68
C ASN A 269 0.85 8.09 8.94
N ARG A 270 -0.41 8.18 9.34
CA ARG A 270 -0.79 8.79 10.62
C ARG A 270 -0.16 8.05 11.79
N LEU A 271 -0.23 6.71 11.80
CA LEU A 271 0.34 5.88 12.86
C LEU A 271 1.86 5.99 12.93
N LEU A 272 2.56 6.04 11.79
CA LEU A 272 4.00 6.30 11.75
C LEU A 272 4.33 7.63 12.43
N ASN A 273 3.58 8.69 12.11
CA ASN A 273 3.77 10.00 12.73
C ASN A 273 3.45 9.99 14.23
N VAL A 274 2.43 9.24 14.67
CA VAL A 274 2.14 9.07 16.10
C VAL A 274 3.34 8.44 16.80
N VAL A 275 3.87 7.33 16.29
CA VAL A 275 5.04 6.66 16.90
C VAL A 275 6.24 7.59 16.95
N ARG A 276 6.54 8.29 15.84
CA ARG A 276 7.68 9.23 15.79
C ARG A 276 7.51 10.40 16.74
N ASN A 277 6.32 11.00 16.80
CA ASN A 277 6.08 12.15 17.66
C ASN A 277 6.09 11.77 19.14
N THR A 278 5.48 10.64 19.52
CA THR A 278 5.46 10.17 20.91
C THR A 278 6.86 9.79 21.42
N LEU A 279 7.74 9.34 20.52
CA LEU A 279 9.10 8.92 20.87
C LEU A 279 10.19 9.95 20.53
N GLU A 280 9.79 11.12 20.01
CA GLU A 280 10.69 12.19 19.54
C GLU A 280 11.72 11.70 18.49
N LEU A 281 11.31 10.80 17.60
CA LEU A 281 12.16 10.27 16.53
C LEU A 281 12.18 11.24 15.34
N VAL A 282 13.39 11.70 14.99
CA VAL A 282 13.65 12.60 13.85
C VAL A 282 13.33 11.96 12.51
#